data_AF-A0A962ARU0-F1
#
_entry.id   AF-A0A962ARU0-F1
#
_cell.length_a   1.000
_cell.length_b   1.000
_cell.length_c   1.000
_cell.angle_alpha   90.00
_cell.angle_beta   90.00
_cell.angle_gamma   90.00
#
_symmetry.space_group_name_H-M   'P 1'
#
loop_
_entity.id
_entity.type
_entity.pdbx_description
1 polymer ?
#
loop_
_entity_poly.entity_id
_entity_poly.type
_entity_poly.pdbx_seq_one_letter_code
_entity_poly.pdbx_strand_id
1 'polypeptide(L)'
;MGRGADRRGKKLPAISNDDYSEATLARIRAEQLYAIARFTPAILVVNIWNVLVLVAALYGTPKETAALGWAFAVCSVSAYLYLRGVAARERRLSRASRAVTRNIVTGAAVVGGLWCLAPLMFIDHLAGGAMLIIVCMCCGIMCAGALVLASMPEAVFAFVAPVLVGSLVAIDRSDLVGQYHISLLFVIYACVLVLASLSYYKQMGARLLKQIDAENAARLDVLTRLPNALA
;
A
#
# COMPACT_ATOMS: atom_id res chain seq x y z
N MET A 1 -41.69 33.63 -8.56
CA MET A 1 -40.72 33.19 -9.60
C MET A 1 -39.33 33.39 -9.02
N GLY A 2 -38.53 32.42 -8.58
CA GLY A 2 -38.39 31.02 -8.94
C GLY A 2 -36.94 30.81 -9.40
N ARG A 3 -36.03 30.41 -8.48
CA ARG A 3 -34.71 29.83 -8.78
C ARG A 3 -34.11 29.19 -7.52
N GLY A 4 -34.64 28.02 -7.18
CA GLY A 4 -33.98 27.10 -6.25
C GLY A 4 -32.81 26.44 -6.95
N ALA A 5 -31.59 26.73 -6.50
CA ALA A 5 -30.40 26.01 -6.89
C ALA A 5 -30.41 24.63 -6.22
N ASP A 6 -30.89 23.60 -6.93
CA ASP A 6 -30.76 22.21 -6.50
C ASP A 6 -29.29 21.78 -6.67
N ARG A 7 -28.44 22.17 -5.71
CA ARG A 7 -27.15 21.52 -5.44
C ARG A 7 -27.42 20.20 -4.73
N ARG A 8 -28.06 19.26 -5.44
CA ARG A 8 -28.03 17.85 -5.05
C ARG A 8 -26.60 17.36 -5.27
N GLY A 9 -25.80 17.46 -4.21
CA GLY A 9 -24.53 16.75 -4.10
C GLY A 9 -24.80 15.29 -4.46
N LYS A 10 -24.32 14.90 -5.65
CA LYS A 10 -24.38 13.54 -6.16
C LYS A 10 -23.58 12.70 -5.18
N LYS A 11 -24.24 12.22 -4.11
CA LYS A 11 -23.66 11.24 -3.19
C LYS A 11 -23.19 10.11 -4.08
N LEU A 12 -21.87 9.93 -4.16
CA LEU A 12 -21.28 8.75 -4.77
C LEU A 12 -22.01 7.55 -4.13
N PRO A 13 -22.66 6.69 -4.91
CA PRO A 13 -23.38 5.56 -4.36
C PRO A 13 -22.41 4.79 -3.47
N ALA A 14 -22.85 4.51 -2.23
CA ALA A 14 -22.11 3.64 -1.33
C ALA A 14 -21.94 2.32 -2.06
N ILE A 15 -20.69 1.98 -2.38
CA ILE A 15 -20.33 0.79 -3.14
C ILE A 15 -20.59 -0.41 -2.22
N SER A 16 -21.84 -0.89 -2.23
CA SER A 16 -22.24 -2.16 -1.65
C SER A 16 -21.59 -3.27 -2.48
N ASN A 17 -20.70 -4.05 -1.87
CA ASN A 17 -20.07 -5.19 -2.54
C ASN A 17 -21.07 -6.33 -2.86
N ASP A 18 -22.31 -6.26 -2.37
CA ASP A 18 -23.34 -7.29 -2.58
C ASP A 18 -24.06 -7.17 -3.94
N ASP A 19 -23.95 -6.04 -4.64
CA ASP A 19 -24.64 -5.82 -5.93
C ASP A 19 -23.81 -6.19 -7.17
N TYR A 20 -22.55 -6.62 -7.02
CA TYR A 20 -21.67 -6.92 -8.15
C TYR A 20 -21.48 -8.42 -8.36
N SER A 21 -21.70 -8.87 -9.60
CA SER A 21 -21.35 -10.23 -10.04
C SER A 21 -19.90 -10.58 -9.69
N GLU A 22 -19.66 -11.83 -9.28
CA GLU A 22 -18.34 -12.33 -8.89
C GLU A 22 -17.28 -12.13 -10.00
N ALA A 23 -17.71 -12.12 -11.27
CA ALA A 23 -16.88 -11.81 -12.43
C ALA A 23 -16.37 -10.36 -12.44
N THR A 24 -17.22 -9.40 -12.04
CA THR A 24 -16.87 -7.97 -11.91
C THR A 24 -15.85 -7.77 -10.79
N LEU A 25 -16.08 -8.39 -9.64
CA LEU A 25 -15.13 -8.38 -8.51
C LEU A 25 -13.80 -9.02 -8.89
N ALA A 26 -13.80 -10.05 -9.74
CA ALA A 26 -12.58 -10.68 -10.22
C ALA A 26 -11.78 -9.80 -11.19
N ARG A 27 -12.46 -9.10 -12.12
CA ARG A 27 -11.81 -8.09 -12.99
C ARG A 27 -11.21 -6.94 -12.19
N ILE A 28 -11.92 -6.42 -11.18
CA ILE A 28 -11.40 -5.39 -10.28
C ILE A 28 -10.10 -5.86 -9.63
N ARG A 29 -10.08 -7.06 -9.05
CA ARG A 29 -8.89 -7.63 -8.41
C ARG A 29 -7.72 -7.84 -9.40
N ALA A 30 -7.99 -8.18 -10.66
CA ALA A 30 -6.96 -8.37 -11.67
C ALA A 30 -6.27 -7.06 -12.06
N GLU A 31 -7.03 -5.98 -12.26
CA GLU A 31 -6.48 -4.64 -12.52
C GLU A 31 -5.67 -4.09 -11.32
N GLN A 32 -6.15 -4.34 -10.11
CA GLN A 32 -5.42 -4.04 -8.87
C GLN A 32 -4.04 -4.72 -8.85
N LEU A 33 -4.00 -6.03 -9.15
CA LEU A 33 -2.77 -6.81 -9.23
C LEU A 33 -1.82 -6.32 -10.34
N TYR A 34 -2.37 -5.87 -11.47
CA TYR A 34 -1.57 -5.32 -12.57
C TYR A 34 -0.92 -3.98 -12.20
N ALA A 35 -1.66 -3.08 -11.57
CA ALA A 35 -1.14 -1.81 -11.06
C ALA A 35 -0.02 -2.03 -10.02
N ILE A 36 -0.22 -2.96 -9.08
CA ILE A 36 0.80 -3.41 -8.11
C ILE A 36 2.06 -3.90 -8.83
N ALA A 37 1.90 -4.80 -9.80
CA ALA A 37 3.02 -5.47 -10.46
C ALA A 37 3.92 -4.52 -11.26
N ARG A 38 3.37 -3.42 -11.80
CA ARG A 38 4.12 -2.43 -12.59
C ARG A 38 5.12 -1.62 -11.75
N PHE A 39 4.77 -1.27 -10.51
CA PHE A 39 5.61 -0.45 -9.63
C PHE A 39 6.51 -1.25 -8.68
N THR A 40 6.22 -2.54 -8.52
CA THR A 40 7.00 -3.46 -7.68
C THR A 40 8.52 -3.41 -7.94
N PRO A 41 9.06 -3.44 -9.18
CA PRO A 41 10.51 -3.45 -9.40
C PRO A 41 11.19 -2.14 -8.95
N ALA A 42 10.60 -0.98 -9.22
CA ALA A 42 11.15 0.30 -8.76
C ALA A 42 11.17 0.38 -7.23
N ILE A 43 10.14 -0.19 -6.58
CA ILE A 43 10.02 -0.18 -5.13
C ILE A 43 11.00 -1.18 -4.49
N LEU A 44 11.33 -2.29 -5.15
CA LEU A 44 12.42 -3.16 -4.71
C LEU A 44 13.78 -2.46 -4.72
N VAL A 45 14.05 -1.63 -5.74
CA VAL A 45 15.30 -0.82 -5.77
C VAL A 45 15.36 0.13 -4.58
N VAL A 46 14.25 0.83 -4.28
CA VAL A 46 14.17 1.72 -3.11
C VAL A 46 14.36 0.93 -1.80
N ASN A 47 13.78 -0.26 -1.68
CA ASN A 47 13.97 -1.13 -0.52
C ASN A 47 15.44 -1.53 -0.32
N ILE A 48 16.11 -1.97 -1.38
CA ILE A 48 17.53 -2.33 -1.34
C ILE A 48 18.36 -1.11 -0.94
N TRP A 49 18.09 0.05 -1.53
CA TRP A 49 18.81 1.28 -1.21
C TRP A 49 18.61 1.71 0.25
N ASN A 50 17.39 1.64 0.77
CA ASN A 50 17.10 1.93 2.18
C ASN A 50 17.90 1.02 3.13
N VAL A 51 17.99 -0.27 2.82
CA VAL A 51 18.80 -1.21 3.61
C VAL A 51 20.29 -0.86 3.54
N LEU A 52 20.81 -0.61 2.35
CA LEU A 52 22.22 -0.25 2.15
C LEU A 52 22.59 1.04 2.89
N VAL A 53 21.76 2.08 2.77
CA VAL A 53 21.99 3.36 3.43
C VAL A 53 21.94 3.22 4.95
N LEU A 54 21.01 2.42 5.50
CA LEU A 54 20.96 2.18 6.94
C LEU A 54 22.20 1.44 7.45
N VAL A 55 22.63 0.38 6.76
CA VAL A 55 23.83 -0.38 7.14
C VAL A 55 25.07 0.52 7.05
N ALA A 56 25.20 1.33 6.00
CA ALA A 56 26.30 2.28 5.86
C ALA A 56 26.27 3.35 6.96
N ALA A 57 25.10 3.84 7.36
CA ALA A 57 24.95 4.81 8.44
C ALA A 57 25.32 4.27 9.82
N LEU A 58 25.20 2.96 10.02
CA LEU A 58 25.51 2.28 11.29
C LEU A 58 26.87 1.57 11.27
N TYR A 59 27.62 1.68 10.18
CA TYR A 59 28.95 1.08 10.05
C TYR A 59 29.92 1.66 11.08
N GLY A 60 30.66 0.80 11.77
CA GLY A 60 31.57 1.18 12.85
C GLY A 60 30.88 1.58 14.17
N THR A 61 29.56 1.47 14.26
CA THR A 61 28.82 1.67 15.52
C THR A 61 28.63 0.34 16.26
N PRO A 62 28.33 0.36 17.58
CA PRO A 62 28.00 -0.86 18.33
C PRO A 62 26.78 -1.63 17.77
N LYS A 63 25.98 -0.99 16.92
CA LYS A 63 24.77 -1.56 16.32
C LYS A 63 24.97 -2.16 14.94
N GLU A 64 26.20 -2.13 14.40
CA GLU A 64 26.51 -2.65 13.07
C GLU A 64 26.06 -4.11 12.89
N THR A 65 26.38 -4.98 13.84
CA THR A 65 26.02 -6.41 13.79
C THR A 65 24.50 -6.62 13.80
N ALA A 66 23.78 -5.84 14.60
CA ALA A 66 22.32 -5.85 14.63
C ALA A 66 21.72 -5.31 13.31
N ALA A 67 22.34 -4.29 12.70
CA ALA A 67 21.93 -3.73 11.42
C ALA A 67 22.11 -4.75 10.29
N LEU A 68 23.22 -5.49 10.26
CA LEU A 68 23.47 -6.57 9.30
C LEU A 68 22.47 -7.73 9.47
N GLY A 69 22.19 -8.15 10.71
CA GLY A 69 21.20 -9.17 10.99
C GLY A 69 19.79 -8.76 10.55
N TRP A 70 19.39 -7.52 10.82
CA TRP A 70 18.13 -6.96 10.36
C TRP A 70 18.07 -6.86 8.83
N ALA A 71 19.13 -6.36 8.19
CA ALA A 71 19.24 -6.27 6.73
C ALA A 71 19.07 -7.64 6.06
N PHE A 72 19.73 -8.67 6.60
CA PHE A 72 19.60 -10.05 6.12
C PHE A 72 18.15 -10.55 6.22
N ALA A 73 17.47 -10.28 7.34
CA ALA A 73 16.07 -10.65 7.53
C ALA A 73 15.15 -9.95 6.52
N VAL A 74 15.30 -8.64 6.32
CA VAL A 74 14.54 -7.85 5.35
C VAL A 74 14.73 -8.36 3.93
N CYS A 75 15.97 -8.57 3.52
CA CYS A 75 16.29 -9.09 2.19
C CYS A 75 15.71 -10.49 1.98
N SER A 76 15.83 -11.38 2.97
CA SER A 76 15.33 -12.74 2.90
C SER A 76 13.80 -12.80 2.79
N VAL A 77 13.09 -12.05 3.63
CA VAL A 77 11.62 -12.00 3.61
C VAL A 77 11.12 -11.36 2.32
N SER A 78 11.74 -10.24 1.89
CA SER A 78 11.41 -9.56 0.63
C SER A 78 11.61 -10.47 -0.58
N ALA A 79 12.74 -11.16 -0.65
CA ALA A 79 13.05 -12.10 -1.72
C ALA A 79 12.06 -13.28 -1.75
N TYR A 80 11.76 -13.88 -0.59
CA TYR A 80 10.79 -14.96 -0.48
C TYR A 80 9.40 -14.53 -0.96
N LEU A 81 8.91 -13.37 -0.52
CA LEU A 81 7.60 -12.85 -0.92
C LEU A 81 7.56 -12.49 -2.42
N TYR A 82 8.65 -11.92 -2.95
CA TYR A 82 8.77 -11.63 -4.37
C TYR A 82 8.72 -12.90 -5.22
N LEU A 83 9.56 -13.90 -4.91
CA LEU A 83 9.61 -15.18 -5.62
C LEU A 83 8.27 -15.90 -5.56
N ARG A 84 7.63 -15.91 -4.38
CA ARG A 84 6.29 -16.49 -4.20
C ARG A 84 5.22 -15.72 -4.99
N GLY A 85 5.35 -14.40 -5.10
CA GLY A 85 4.49 -13.55 -5.92
C GLY A 85 4.64 -13.83 -7.41
N VAL A 86 5.87 -13.99 -7.91
CA VAL A 86 6.16 -14.35 -9.30
C VAL A 86 5.62 -15.75 -9.63
N ALA A 87 5.91 -16.74 -8.78
CA ALA A 87 5.41 -18.12 -8.97
C ALA A 87 3.88 -18.21 -8.88
N ALA A 88 3.24 -17.34 -8.08
CA ALA A 88 1.78 -17.27 -8.01
C ALA A 88 1.18 -16.54 -9.22
N ARG A 89 1.88 -15.59 -9.84
CA ARG A 89 1.44 -14.82 -11.00
C ARG A 89 1.20 -15.70 -12.22
N GLU A 90 2.07 -16.69 -12.45
CA GLU A 90 1.91 -17.67 -13.54
C GLU A 90 0.68 -18.56 -13.38
N ARG A 91 0.21 -18.78 -12.13
CA ARG A 91 -0.92 -19.67 -11.83
C ARG A 91 -2.27 -18.95 -11.67
N ARG A 92 -2.31 -17.61 -11.57
CA ARG A 92 -3.47 -16.84 -11.05
C ARG A 92 -4.31 -16.04 -12.04
N LEU A 93 -4.15 -16.24 -13.34
CA LEU A 93 -5.01 -15.58 -14.33
C LEU A 93 -6.51 -15.99 -14.26
N SER A 94 -6.91 -16.94 -13.40
CA SER A 94 -8.26 -17.52 -13.39
C SER A 94 -9.08 -17.41 -12.09
N ARG A 95 -8.53 -16.98 -10.93
CA ARG A 95 -9.30 -16.94 -9.68
C ARG A 95 -8.84 -15.85 -8.71
N ALA A 96 -9.45 -14.69 -8.81
CA ALA A 96 -9.36 -13.66 -7.80
C ALA A 96 -10.22 -14.05 -6.58
N SER A 97 -9.72 -14.93 -5.72
CA SER A 97 -10.43 -15.42 -4.52
C SER A 97 -10.18 -14.53 -3.29
N ARG A 98 -11.12 -14.49 -2.32
CA ARG A 98 -10.94 -13.85 -1.00
C ARG A 98 -9.67 -14.32 -0.28
N ALA A 99 -9.25 -15.57 -0.50
CA ALA A 99 -8.00 -16.10 0.06
C ALA A 99 -6.74 -15.39 -0.47
N VAL A 100 -6.78 -14.89 -1.70
CA VAL A 100 -5.67 -14.13 -2.30
C VAL A 100 -5.48 -12.81 -1.57
N THR A 101 -6.58 -12.07 -1.38
CA THR A 101 -6.58 -10.79 -0.67
C THR A 101 -6.07 -10.94 0.75
N ARG A 102 -6.55 -11.96 1.49
CA ARG A 102 -6.07 -12.23 2.85
C ARG A 102 -4.55 -12.49 2.89
N ASN A 103 -4.02 -13.28 1.96
CA ASN A 103 -2.59 -13.55 1.90
C ASN A 103 -1.75 -12.27 1.63
N ILE A 104 -2.26 -11.35 0.81
CA ILE A 104 -1.61 -10.05 0.56
C ILE A 104 -1.61 -9.21 1.83
N VAL A 105 -2.74 -9.12 2.53
CA VAL A 105 -2.84 -8.37 3.80
C VAL A 105 -1.91 -8.95 4.86
N THR A 106 -1.84 -10.28 5.01
CA THR A 106 -0.90 -10.91 5.96
C THR A 106 0.56 -10.67 5.57
N GLY A 107 0.89 -10.73 4.28
CA GLY A 107 2.24 -10.41 3.81
C GLY A 107 2.62 -8.96 4.09
N ALA A 108 1.69 -8.03 3.86
CA ALA A 108 1.85 -6.62 4.16
C ALA A 108 2.06 -6.38 5.67
N ALA A 109 1.33 -7.07 6.53
CA ALA A 109 1.51 -7.00 7.99
C ALA A 109 2.88 -7.50 8.45
N VAL A 110 3.34 -8.64 7.91
CA VAL A 110 4.65 -9.22 8.23
C VAL A 110 5.77 -8.27 7.81
N VAL A 111 5.69 -7.72 6.60
CA VAL A 111 6.68 -6.77 6.10
C VAL A 111 6.64 -5.48 6.93
N GLY A 112 5.45 -4.95 7.24
CA GLY A 112 5.29 -3.77 8.10
C GLY A 112 5.87 -3.99 9.50
N GLY A 113 5.67 -5.16 10.08
CA GLY A 113 6.28 -5.54 11.36
C GLY A 113 7.81 -5.62 11.30
N LEU A 114 8.37 -6.13 10.21
CA LEU A 114 9.82 -6.19 10.02
C LEU A 114 10.45 -4.80 9.87
N TRP A 115 9.76 -3.88 9.18
CA TRP A 115 10.18 -2.48 9.08
C TRP A 115 9.98 -1.69 10.37
N CYS A 116 8.99 -2.05 11.19
CA CYS A 116 8.78 -1.50 12.53
C CYS A 116 9.97 -1.77 13.48
N LEU A 117 10.69 -2.88 13.30
CA LEU A 117 11.88 -3.18 14.10
C LEU A 117 13.01 -2.16 13.87
N ALA A 118 13.15 -1.60 12.68
CA ALA A 118 14.24 -0.66 12.38
C ALA A 118 14.25 0.59 13.27
N PRO A 119 13.17 1.40 13.35
CA PRO A 119 13.15 2.55 14.25
C PRO A 119 13.32 2.13 15.70
N LEU A 120 12.70 1.02 16.14
CA LEU A 120 12.80 0.55 17.52
C LEU A 120 14.19 0.08 17.93
N MET A 121 14.98 -0.46 16.99
CA MET A 121 16.30 -1.01 17.26
C MET A 121 17.43 -0.01 17.07
N PHE A 122 17.22 1.07 16.31
CA PHE A 122 18.30 1.95 15.86
C PHE A 122 18.08 3.43 16.18
N ILE A 123 16.85 3.86 16.51
CA ILE A 123 16.61 5.18 17.10
C ILE A 123 16.77 5.03 18.61
N ASP A 124 18.00 5.20 19.05
CA ASP A 124 18.38 5.32 20.45
C ASP A 124 19.12 6.66 20.57
N HIS A 125 19.82 6.94 21.68
CA HIS A 125 20.63 8.17 21.88
C HIS A 125 21.83 8.31 20.89
N LEU A 126 21.68 7.91 19.62
CA LEU A 126 22.62 8.08 18.53
C LEU A 126 22.72 9.56 18.15
N ALA A 127 23.92 9.96 17.72
CA ALA A 127 24.19 11.23 17.08
C ALA A 127 23.17 11.53 15.96
N GLY A 128 22.64 12.74 15.92
CA GLY A 128 21.46 13.11 15.13
C GLY A 128 21.49 12.79 13.62
N GLY A 129 22.67 12.54 13.03
CA GLY A 129 22.81 12.17 11.62
C GLY A 129 22.19 10.81 11.25
N ALA A 130 22.45 9.75 12.02
CA ALA A 130 21.90 8.42 11.74
C ALA A 130 20.37 8.37 11.96
N MET A 131 19.87 9.17 12.90
CA MET A 131 18.44 9.28 13.16
C MET A 131 17.68 9.90 11.99
N LEU A 132 18.18 10.98 11.37
CA LEU A 132 17.55 11.60 10.20
C LEU A 132 17.40 10.61 9.05
N ILE A 133 18.40 9.74 8.87
CA ILE A 133 18.37 8.66 7.87
C ILE A 133 17.23 7.70 8.17
N ILE A 134 17.09 7.23 9.42
CA ILE A 134 16.02 6.30 9.81
C ILE A 134 14.63 6.93 9.67
N VAL A 135 14.47 8.19 10.08
CA VAL A 135 13.19 8.93 9.96
C VAL A 135 12.81 9.10 8.48
N CYS A 136 13.76 9.51 7.63
CA CYS A 136 13.55 9.64 6.20
C CYS A 136 13.21 8.29 5.55
N MET A 137 13.92 7.23 5.93
CA MET A 137 13.68 5.86 5.50
C MET A 137 12.29 5.35 5.88
N CYS A 138 11.83 5.62 7.11
CA CYS A 138 10.50 5.23 7.56
C CYS A 138 9.39 5.96 6.77
N CYS A 139 9.56 7.26 6.51
CA CYS A 139 8.64 8.00 5.65
C CYS A 139 8.63 7.42 4.22
N GLY A 140 9.81 7.16 3.66
CA GLY A 140 9.96 6.61 2.32
C GLY A 140 9.29 5.24 2.18
N ILE A 141 9.47 4.35 3.17
CA ILE A 141 8.88 3.02 3.12
C ILE A 141 7.37 3.04 3.30
N MET A 142 6.84 3.90 4.18
CA MET A 142 5.40 4.11 4.33
C MET A 142 4.76 4.53 3.01
N CYS A 143 5.35 5.52 2.33
CA CYS A 143 4.90 5.99 1.03
C CYS A 143 4.99 4.89 -0.04
N ALA A 144 6.13 4.21 -0.15
CA ALA A 144 6.33 3.16 -1.14
C ALA A 144 5.32 2.01 -0.94
N GLY A 145 5.17 1.51 0.29
CA GLY A 145 4.23 0.44 0.60
C GLY A 145 2.78 0.85 0.36
N ALA A 146 2.40 2.07 0.72
CA ALA A 146 1.07 2.61 0.45
C ALA A 146 0.78 2.75 -1.06
N LEU A 147 1.78 3.09 -1.87
CA LEU A 147 1.64 3.16 -3.33
C LEU A 147 1.50 1.77 -3.97
N VAL A 148 2.33 0.79 -3.56
CA VAL A 148 2.15 -0.60 -4.02
C VAL A 148 0.75 -1.06 -3.69
N LEU A 149 0.34 -0.90 -2.43
CA LEU A 149 -0.89 -1.49 -1.91
C LEU A 149 -2.10 -0.58 -2.10
N ALA A 150 -2.00 0.53 -2.86
CA ALA A 150 -3.04 1.55 -2.97
C ALA A 150 -4.41 0.99 -3.37
N SER A 151 -4.41 -0.09 -4.16
CA SER A 151 -5.60 -0.84 -4.56
C SER A 151 -6.31 -1.60 -3.44
N MET A 152 -5.64 -1.84 -2.31
CA MET A 152 -6.09 -2.67 -1.20
C MET A 152 -5.87 -1.91 0.13
N PRO A 153 -6.82 -1.05 0.54
CA PRO A 153 -6.65 -0.19 1.72
C PRO A 153 -6.42 -0.97 3.02
N GLU A 154 -7.00 -2.18 3.14
CA GLU A 154 -6.73 -3.08 4.27
C GLU A 154 -5.25 -3.47 4.36
N ALA A 155 -4.60 -3.73 3.21
CA ALA A 155 -3.18 -4.06 3.16
C ALA A 155 -2.30 -2.83 3.44
N VAL A 156 -2.69 -1.64 2.95
CA VAL A 156 -2.02 -0.38 3.29
C VAL A 156 -2.03 -0.18 4.81
N PHE A 157 -3.18 -0.32 5.44
CA PHE A 157 -3.29 -0.16 6.90
C PHE A 157 -2.43 -1.18 7.65
N ALA A 158 -2.52 -2.46 7.25
CA ALA A 158 -1.73 -3.53 7.86
C ALA A 158 -0.22 -3.32 7.75
N PHE A 159 0.25 -2.66 6.69
CA PHE A 159 1.65 -2.32 6.50
C PHE A 159 2.06 -1.03 7.24
N VAL A 160 1.27 0.04 7.10
CA VAL A 160 1.61 1.38 7.62
C VAL A 160 1.47 1.45 9.14
N ALA A 161 0.47 0.80 9.74
CA ALA A 161 0.20 0.92 11.16
C ALA A 161 1.35 0.42 12.07
N PRO A 162 1.93 -0.77 11.84
CA PRO A 162 3.09 -1.20 12.63
C PRO A 162 4.29 -0.26 12.50
N VAL A 163 4.59 0.20 11.28
CA VAL A 163 5.72 1.12 11.02
C VAL A 163 5.50 2.46 11.72
N LEU A 164 4.28 3.00 11.66
CA LEU A 164 3.90 4.22 12.37
C LEU A 164 4.08 4.04 13.89
N VAL A 165 3.50 2.99 14.47
CA VAL A 165 3.57 2.74 15.92
C VAL A 165 5.02 2.57 16.36
N GLY A 166 5.81 1.77 15.65
CA GLY A 166 7.24 1.59 15.95
C GLY A 166 8.02 2.89 15.88
N SER A 167 7.76 3.71 14.87
CA SER A 167 8.42 5.01 14.70
C SER A 167 8.04 5.98 15.82
N LEU A 168 6.76 6.06 16.19
CA LEU A 168 6.29 6.95 17.26
C LEU A 168 6.87 6.54 18.61
N VAL A 169 6.88 5.25 18.94
CA VAL A 169 7.47 4.73 20.17
C VAL A 169 8.98 5.01 20.21
N ALA A 170 9.66 4.87 19.08
CA ALA A 170 11.10 5.12 19.00
C ALA A 170 11.45 6.62 19.13
N ILE A 171 10.66 7.49 18.50
CA ILE A 171 10.82 8.95 18.62
C ILE A 171 10.53 9.42 20.05
N ASP A 172 9.49 8.89 20.70
CA ASP A 172 9.13 9.25 22.09
C ASP A 172 10.23 8.87 23.11
N ARG A 173 10.99 7.80 22.82
CA ARG A 173 12.15 7.38 23.62
C ARG A 173 13.42 8.17 23.33
N SER A 174 13.43 9.01 22.29
CA SER A 174 14.60 9.76 21.87
C SER A 174 14.64 11.14 22.52
N ASP A 175 15.83 11.65 22.89
CA ASP A 175 15.98 12.99 23.46
C ASP A 175 15.97 14.10 22.38
N LEU A 176 15.08 13.99 21.40
CA LEU A 176 15.12 14.83 20.21
C LEU A 176 14.47 16.21 20.43
N VAL A 177 15.22 17.26 20.12
CA VAL A 177 14.68 18.60 19.93
C VAL A 177 13.74 18.59 18.72
N GLY A 178 12.44 18.71 18.96
CA GLY A 178 11.41 18.68 17.91
C GLY A 178 10.70 17.33 17.72
N GLN A 179 10.89 16.36 18.62
CA GLN A 179 10.21 15.06 18.60
C GLN A 179 8.71 15.13 18.28
N TYR A 180 7.99 16.08 18.89
CA TYR A 180 6.55 16.25 18.70
C TYR A 180 6.18 16.65 17.27
N HIS A 181 7.01 17.46 16.60
CA HIS A 181 6.78 17.87 15.20
C HIS A 181 6.98 16.69 14.25
N ILE A 182 8.00 15.87 14.48
CA ILE A 182 8.27 14.67 13.66
C ILE A 182 7.16 13.63 13.88
N SER A 183 6.77 13.37 15.12
CA SER A 183 5.64 12.48 15.43
C SER A 183 4.34 12.95 14.78
N LEU A 184 4.05 14.26 14.83
CA LEU A 184 2.89 14.83 14.15
C LEU A 184 2.95 14.61 12.64
N LEU A 185 4.10 14.85 12.00
CA LEU A 185 4.29 14.59 10.57
C LEU A 185 4.03 13.12 10.21
N PHE A 186 4.53 12.18 11.02
CA PHE A 186 4.30 10.75 10.81
C PHE A 186 2.82 10.39 10.85
N VAL A 187 2.09 10.92 11.83
CA VAL A 187 0.63 10.70 11.93
C VAL A 187 -0.09 11.31 10.74
N ILE A 188 0.23 12.54 10.35
CA ILE A 188 -0.38 13.20 9.19
C ILE A 188 -0.10 12.41 7.90
N TYR A 189 1.15 11.99 7.68
CA TYR A 189 1.52 11.20 6.51
C TYR A 189 0.79 9.87 6.48
N ALA A 190 0.74 9.13 7.59
CA ALA A 190 -0.01 7.89 7.67
C ALA A 190 -1.50 8.09 7.33
N CYS A 191 -2.13 9.12 7.89
CA CYS A 191 -3.52 9.48 7.61
C CYS A 191 -3.73 9.79 6.12
N VAL A 192 -2.88 10.61 5.51
CA VAL A 192 -2.96 10.95 4.09
C VAL A 192 -2.77 9.72 3.22
N LEU A 193 -1.83 8.83 3.53
CA LEU A 193 -1.60 7.60 2.78
C LEU A 193 -2.82 6.66 2.83
N VAL A 194 -3.43 6.49 4.01
CA VAL A 194 -4.64 5.69 4.16
C VAL A 194 -5.81 6.33 3.40
N LEU A 195 -6.04 7.63 3.54
CA LEU A 195 -7.10 8.35 2.82
C LEU A 195 -6.90 8.32 1.29
N ALA A 196 -5.65 8.44 0.82
CA ALA A 196 -5.29 8.34 -0.58
C ALA A 196 -5.59 6.93 -1.11
N SER A 197 -5.24 5.88 -0.35
CA SER A 197 -5.55 4.50 -0.73
C SER A 197 -7.07 4.24 -0.81
N LEU A 198 -7.85 4.74 0.14
CA LEU A 198 -9.31 4.66 0.13
C LEU A 198 -9.91 5.38 -1.08
N SER A 199 -9.35 6.55 -1.41
CA SER A 199 -9.78 7.33 -2.58
C SER A 199 -9.45 6.61 -3.89
N TYR A 200 -8.24 6.05 -4.00
CA TYR A 200 -7.81 5.27 -5.15
C TYR A 200 -8.67 4.01 -5.36
N TYR A 201 -8.93 3.27 -4.27
CA TYR A 201 -9.82 2.11 -4.28
C TYR A 201 -11.23 2.47 -4.82
N LYS A 202 -11.84 3.55 -4.31
CA LYS A 202 -13.16 4.01 -4.76
C LYS A 202 -13.15 4.43 -6.23
N GLN A 203 -12.12 5.16 -6.67
CA GLN A 203 -12.00 5.60 -8.06
C GLN A 203 -11.88 4.42 -9.02
N MET A 204 -11.12 3.39 -8.65
CA MET A 204 -10.97 2.20 -9.47
C MET A 204 -12.28 1.42 -9.60
N GLY A 205 -13.02 1.23 -8.49
CA GLY A 205 -14.35 0.63 -8.54
C GLY A 205 -15.32 1.39 -9.46
N ALA A 206 -15.35 2.72 -9.35
CA ALA A 206 -16.19 3.56 -10.20
C ALA A 206 -15.80 3.53 -11.69
N ARG A 207 -14.50 3.44 -12.00
CA ARG A 207 -14.01 3.32 -13.39
C ARG A 207 -14.42 1.98 -14.01
N LEU A 208 -14.29 0.90 -13.25
CA LEU A 208 -14.61 -0.44 -13.74
C LEU A 208 -16.11 -0.65 -13.93
N LEU A 209 -16.93 -0.07 -13.04
CA LEU A 209 -18.37 -0.07 -13.23
C LEU A 209 -18.77 0.61 -14.54
N LYS A 210 -18.22 1.80 -14.82
CA LYS A 210 -18.48 2.51 -16.08
C LYS A 210 -18.03 1.73 -17.31
N GLN A 211 -16.92 1.00 -17.21
CA GLN A 211 -16.45 0.16 -18.31
C GLN A 211 -17.38 -1.02 -18.57
N ILE A 212 -17.89 -1.67 -17.51
CA ILE A 212 -18.88 -2.75 -17.62
C ILE A 212 -20.18 -2.24 -18.21
N ASP A 213 -20.67 -1.08 -17.75
CA ASP A 213 -21.88 -0.47 -18.31
C ASP A 213 -21.71 -0.13 -19.79
N ALA A 214 -20.53 0.36 -20.19
CA ALA A 214 -20.20 0.63 -21.59
C ALA A 214 -20.09 -0.65 -22.43
N GLU A 215 -19.47 -1.72 -21.91
CA GLU A 215 -19.39 -3.03 -22.57
C GLU A 215 -20.78 -3.65 -22.73
N ASN A 216 -21.62 -3.59 -21.69
CA ASN A 216 -23.00 -4.08 -21.73
C ASN A 216 -23.84 -3.28 -22.74
N ALA A 217 -23.72 -1.94 -22.74
CA ALA A 217 -24.39 -1.10 -23.72
C ALA A 217 -23.92 -1.38 -25.16
N ALA A 218 -22.64 -1.69 -25.36
CA ALA A 218 -22.08 -2.03 -26.66
C ALA A 218 -22.50 -3.42 -27.17
N ARG A 219 -22.90 -4.35 -26.28
CA ARG A 219 -23.48 -5.65 -26.64
C ARG A 219 -24.98 -5.58 -26.95
N LEU A 220 -25.62 -4.45 -26.68
CA LEU A 220 -27.03 -4.23 -26.98
C LEU A 220 -27.15 -3.40 -28.27
N ASP A 221 -28.05 -3.80 -29.15
CA ASP A 221 -28.40 -3.01 -30.33
C ASP A 221 -29.07 -1.69 -29.92
N VAL A 222 -28.62 -0.58 -30.51
CA VAL A 222 -29.01 0.79 -30.10
C VAL A 222 -30.50 1.04 -30.34
N LEU A 223 -31.11 0.38 -31.33
CA LEU A 223 -32.51 0.59 -31.71
C LEU A 223 -33.45 -0.35 -30.96
N THR A 224 -33.07 -1.61 -30.76
CA THR A 224 -33.96 -2.64 -30.21
C THR A 224 -33.69 -3.00 -28.75
N ARG A 225 -32.54 -2.57 -28.20
CA ARG A 225 -32.03 -3.03 -26.88
C ARG A 225 -31.96 -4.55 -26.74
N LEU A 226 -31.88 -5.28 -27.86
CA LEU A 226 -31.67 -6.73 -27.89
C LEU A 226 -30.17 -7.03 -28.02
N PRO A 227 -29.71 -8.26 -27.66
CA PRO A 227 -28.32 -8.66 -27.86
C PRO A 227 -27.92 -8.54 -29.34
N ASN A 228 -26.79 -7.88 -29.62
CA ASN A 228 -26.26 -7.75 -30.97
C ASN A 228 -25.34 -8.92 -31.34
N ALA A 229 -24.80 -8.93 -32.56
CA ALA A 229 -23.94 -10.01 -33.06
C ALA A 229 -22.60 -10.20 -32.31
N LEU A 230 -22.24 -9.30 -31.39
CA LEU A 230 -21.04 -9.35 -30.55
C LEU A 230 -21.33 -9.85 -29.12
N ALA A 231 -22.60 -10.13 -28.79
CA ALA A 231 -23.06 -10.49 -27.46
C ALA A 231 -22.62 -11.90 -27.01
#